data_AF-A0A7C7VIC1-F1
#
_entry.id   AF-A0A7C7VIC1-F1
#
_cell.length_a   1.000
_cell.length_b   1.000
_cell.length_c   1.000
_cell.angle_alpha   90.00
_cell.angle_beta   90.00
_cell.angle_gamma   90.00
#
_symmetry.space_group_name_H-M   'P 1'
#
loop_
_entity.id
_entity.type
_entity.pdbx_description
1 polymer ?
#
loop_
_entity_poly.entity_id
_entity_poly.type
_entity_poly.pdbx_seq_one_letter_code
_entity_poly.pdbx_strand_id
1 'polypeptide(L)'
;MIMPAIFSGTGGSRVVPPGRALPWPVFPAFLLFVWTATVRADDPVVLRMESLLLTPTHGPALIVVARNPTGQPYRGVLTVEAPKGWVLEPPSQPLELGPGEVVRRRYQVRRGVYVEENRYPVTAIASGMGATVRWKQHLVAATAPYFKPAIDGKLDDWKDSVPVSFLCRGKRSVIRTYWNRRYFAMLVAVEEERLIGRDPDRPQQAFDAIQVAIAPRGAATGRSPDEQVQRYELLFAPEADAARAFRLAEPGMTLAQTRQIQSLAGLEYDQAAVVVSRRKGVTYYECSIPFGPMRRRIRPTEGREFCLSVLIHDPDGTGLRDWGEAAGLWPDQRQPLAWSRWPGARWGPQPPFDSKTPWGLCSSKY
;
A
#
# COMPACT_ATOMS: atom_id res chain seq x y z
N MET A 1 -73.84 13.76 -23.82
CA MET A 1 -74.41 13.91 -22.46
C MET A 1 -73.88 12.75 -21.63
N ILE A 2 -73.10 13.09 -20.58
CA ILE A 2 -72.86 12.32 -19.35
C ILE A 2 -72.12 10.97 -19.47
N MET A 3 -70.86 10.99 -18.99
CA MET A 3 -70.24 9.86 -18.29
C MET A 3 -70.88 9.72 -16.89
N PRO A 4 -70.92 8.50 -16.31
CA PRO A 4 -69.93 8.25 -15.25
C PRO A 4 -69.37 6.83 -15.20
N ALA A 5 -68.22 6.75 -14.52
CA ALA A 5 -67.40 5.60 -14.20
C ALA A 5 -68.00 4.70 -13.10
N ILE A 6 -67.47 3.47 -12.95
CA ILE A 6 -67.20 2.80 -11.66
C ILE A 6 -66.03 1.81 -11.85
N PHE A 7 -65.13 1.84 -10.87
CA PHE A 7 -63.96 0.98 -10.63
C PHE A 7 -64.34 -0.36 -9.98
N SER A 8 -63.61 -1.42 -10.28
CA SER A 8 -63.02 -2.35 -9.29
C SER A 8 -62.04 -3.30 -10.00
N GLY A 9 -60.90 -3.54 -9.36
CA GLY A 9 -59.78 -4.32 -9.90
C GLY A 9 -59.57 -5.63 -9.14
N THR A 10 -58.70 -6.49 -9.67
CA THR A 10 -57.94 -7.50 -8.91
C THR A 10 -56.73 -7.98 -9.70
N GLY A 11 -55.55 -7.88 -9.09
CA GLY A 11 -54.54 -8.93 -9.02
C GLY A 11 -53.83 -9.37 -10.31
N GLY A 12 -52.71 -8.71 -10.63
CA GLY A 12 -51.71 -9.21 -11.58
C GLY A 12 -50.31 -9.18 -10.96
N SER A 13 -49.85 -10.33 -10.46
CA SER A 13 -48.49 -10.57 -10.00
C SER A 13 -47.50 -10.46 -11.17
N ARG A 14 -46.63 -9.45 -11.16
CA ARG A 14 -45.45 -9.41 -12.03
C ARG A 14 -44.28 -10.08 -11.32
N VAL A 15 -43.94 -11.28 -11.79
CA VAL A 15 -42.67 -11.94 -11.55
C VAL A 15 -41.57 -11.09 -12.19
N VAL A 16 -40.72 -10.49 -11.36
CA VAL A 16 -39.49 -9.83 -11.80
C VAL A 16 -38.44 -10.94 -12.05
N PRO A 17 -37.82 -11.02 -13.24
CA PRO A 17 -36.77 -12.01 -13.46
C PRO A 17 -35.54 -11.65 -12.61
N PRO A 18 -34.82 -12.63 -12.04
CA PRO A 18 -33.62 -12.37 -11.28
C PRO A 18 -32.58 -11.72 -12.20
N GLY A 19 -32.10 -10.54 -11.79
CA GLY A 19 -31.03 -9.83 -12.45
C GLY A 19 -29.81 -10.74 -12.61
N ARG A 20 -29.33 -10.86 -13.85
CA ARG A 20 -28.03 -11.44 -14.15
C ARG A 20 -26.97 -10.73 -13.30
N ALA A 21 -26.33 -11.46 -12.41
CA ALA A 21 -25.10 -11.02 -11.77
C ALA A 21 -24.10 -10.65 -12.87
N LEU A 22 -23.68 -9.38 -12.90
CA LEU A 22 -22.59 -8.93 -13.75
C LEU A 22 -21.34 -9.74 -13.37
N PRO A 23 -20.62 -10.34 -14.33
CA PRO A 23 -19.37 -11.01 -14.02
C PRO A 23 -18.37 -9.99 -13.50
N TRP A 24 -17.82 -10.25 -12.32
CA TRP A 24 -16.60 -9.65 -11.79
C TRP A 24 -15.56 -9.54 -12.91
N PRO A 25 -14.80 -8.43 -13.02
CA PRO A 25 -13.97 -8.21 -14.19
C PRO A 25 -12.99 -9.36 -14.35
N VAL A 26 -13.16 -10.09 -15.45
CA VAL A 26 -12.12 -10.94 -16.02
C VAL A 26 -11.02 -9.97 -16.43
N PHE A 27 -9.95 -9.93 -15.64
CA PHE A 27 -8.86 -8.98 -15.83
C PHE A 27 -8.21 -9.21 -17.22
N PRO A 28 -8.16 -8.21 -18.12
CA PRO A 28 -7.43 -8.36 -19.36
C PRO A 28 -5.93 -8.46 -19.06
N ALA A 29 -5.29 -9.49 -19.61
CA ALA A 29 -3.84 -9.67 -19.57
C ALA A 29 -3.18 -8.62 -20.47
N PHE A 30 -2.82 -7.47 -19.92
CA PHE A 30 -1.94 -6.52 -20.59
C PHE A 30 -0.49 -6.77 -20.17
N LEU A 31 0.35 -7.07 -21.16
CA LEU A 31 1.81 -7.10 -21.04
C LEU A 31 2.31 -5.76 -20.51
N LEU A 32 2.85 -5.80 -19.29
CA LEU A 32 3.20 -4.63 -18.50
C LEU A 32 4.72 -4.50 -18.52
N PHE A 33 5.26 -3.81 -19.53
CA PHE A 33 6.67 -3.45 -19.57
C PHE A 33 6.94 -2.34 -18.55
N VAL A 34 7.54 -2.70 -17.42
CA VAL A 34 8.14 -1.74 -16.49
C VAL A 34 9.51 -1.35 -17.06
N TRP A 35 9.56 -0.26 -17.82
CA TRP A 35 10.84 0.42 -18.10
C TRP A 35 11.20 1.26 -16.87
N THR A 36 12.01 0.70 -15.96
CA THR A 36 12.75 1.54 -15.01
C THR A 36 14.00 2.07 -15.70
N ALA A 37 14.14 3.40 -15.75
CA ALA A 37 15.42 4.00 -16.08
C ALA A 37 16.44 3.54 -15.03
N THR A 38 17.60 3.07 -15.46
CA THR A 38 18.69 2.67 -14.56
C THR A 38 19.33 3.94 -14.01
N VAL A 39 19.28 4.16 -12.70
CA VAL A 39 20.12 5.18 -12.03
C VAL A 39 21.58 4.82 -12.31
N ARG A 40 22.34 5.73 -12.91
CA ARG A 40 23.78 5.53 -13.10
C ARG A 40 24.50 6.00 -11.86
N ALA A 41 25.58 5.31 -11.49
CA ALA A 41 26.39 5.66 -10.33
C ALA A 41 26.92 7.11 -10.39
N ASP A 42 27.04 7.65 -11.62
CA ASP A 42 27.55 9.00 -11.89
C ASP A 42 26.45 10.05 -12.07
N ASP A 43 25.18 9.71 -11.81
CA ASP A 43 24.09 10.70 -11.90
C ASP A 43 24.29 11.79 -10.83
N PRO A 44 24.37 13.09 -11.21
CA PRO A 44 24.64 14.17 -10.26
C PRO A 44 23.50 14.41 -9.26
N VAL A 45 22.33 13.81 -9.54
CA VAL A 45 21.15 13.83 -8.68
C VAL A 45 20.34 12.55 -8.90
N VAL A 46 19.82 11.97 -7.83
CA VAL A 46 18.86 10.86 -7.88
C VAL A 46 17.48 11.40 -7.52
N LEU A 47 16.48 11.00 -8.31
CA LEU A 47 15.09 11.45 -8.14
C LEU A 47 14.19 10.28 -7.74
N ARG A 48 13.13 10.60 -7.00
CA ARG A 48 12.02 9.70 -6.67
C ARG A 48 10.76 10.52 -6.49
N MET A 49 9.59 9.94 -6.72
CA MET A 49 8.33 10.57 -6.35
C MET A 49 7.61 9.73 -5.29
N GLU A 50 6.96 10.39 -4.34
CA GLU A 50 6.15 9.72 -3.33
C GLU A 50 4.75 9.42 -3.86
N SER A 51 4.12 8.36 -3.35
CA SER A 51 2.70 8.10 -3.57
C SER A 51 1.86 9.29 -3.13
N LEU A 52 0.77 9.54 -3.85
CA LEU A 52 -0.21 10.55 -3.46
C LEU A 52 -0.99 10.05 -2.24
N LEU A 53 -1.34 10.96 -1.33
CA LEU A 53 -2.07 10.62 -0.11
C LEU A 53 -3.59 10.86 -0.22
N LEU A 54 -4.01 11.44 -1.35
CA LEU A 54 -5.39 11.57 -1.80
C LEU A 54 -5.45 11.25 -3.30
N THR A 55 -6.65 10.95 -3.80
CA THR A 55 -6.86 10.78 -5.24
C THR A 55 -6.59 12.10 -5.98
N PRO A 56 -6.14 12.07 -7.25
CA PRO A 56 -5.76 13.26 -7.99
C PRO A 56 -6.87 14.32 -8.13
N THR A 57 -8.14 13.89 -8.14
CA THR A 57 -9.32 14.75 -8.26
C THR A 57 -9.48 15.72 -7.09
N HIS A 58 -8.90 15.41 -5.93
CA HIS A 58 -8.92 16.26 -4.74
C HIS A 58 -7.76 17.25 -4.65
N GLY A 59 -6.92 17.33 -5.68
CA GLY A 59 -5.74 18.18 -5.66
C GLY A 59 -4.75 17.83 -4.55
N PRO A 60 -4.17 16.62 -4.54
CA PRO A 60 -3.09 16.30 -3.62
C PRO A 60 -1.81 17.09 -3.91
N ALA A 61 -0.89 17.04 -2.97
CA ALA A 61 0.50 17.39 -3.20
C ALA A 61 1.23 16.21 -3.86
N LEU A 62 1.83 16.44 -5.03
CA LEU A 62 2.87 15.58 -5.56
C LEU A 62 4.20 15.96 -4.92
N ILE A 63 4.89 15.00 -4.31
CA ILE A 63 6.20 15.22 -3.69
C ILE A 63 7.27 14.54 -4.54
N VAL A 64 8.21 15.34 -5.05
CA VAL A 64 9.45 14.86 -5.65
C VAL A 64 10.55 14.92 -4.60
N VAL A 65 11.24 13.81 -4.38
CA VAL A 65 12.41 13.72 -3.52
C VAL A 65 13.64 13.70 -4.42
N ALA A 66 14.56 14.64 -4.18
CA ALA A 66 15.83 14.72 -4.89
C ALA A 66 16.96 14.53 -3.89
N ARG A 67 17.96 13.72 -4.27
CA ARG A 67 19.17 13.48 -3.49
C ARG A 67 20.39 13.76 -4.33
N ASN A 68 21.38 14.44 -3.76
CA ASN A 68 22.70 14.56 -4.36
C ASN A 68 23.61 13.46 -3.78
N PRO A 69 23.95 12.41 -4.56
CA PRO A 69 24.82 11.33 -4.08
C PRO A 69 26.30 11.71 -4.09
N THR A 70 26.66 12.87 -4.66
CA THR A 70 28.04 13.25 -4.93
C THR A 70 28.67 14.08 -3.80
N GLY A 71 29.99 14.25 -3.86
CA GLY A 71 30.75 15.14 -2.96
C GLY A 71 30.70 16.63 -3.35
N GLN A 72 30.02 17.00 -4.44
CA GLN A 72 29.97 18.36 -4.96
C GLN A 72 28.56 18.93 -4.87
N PRO A 73 28.35 20.24 -4.68
CA PRO A 73 27.01 20.82 -4.67
C PRO A 73 26.37 20.72 -6.07
N TYR A 74 25.05 20.51 -6.09
CA TYR A 74 24.22 20.53 -7.30
C TYR A 74 23.36 21.79 -7.34
N ARG A 75 23.33 22.46 -8.50
CA ARG A 75 22.39 23.57 -8.78
C ARG A 75 21.73 23.38 -10.14
N GLY A 76 20.41 23.51 -10.16
CA GLY A 76 19.63 23.37 -11.38
C GLY A 76 18.15 23.66 -11.18
N VAL A 77 17.34 23.13 -12.09
CA VAL A 77 15.88 23.24 -12.08
C VAL A 77 15.30 21.84 -12.07
N LEU A 78 14.28 21.65 -11.22
CA LEU A 78 13.45 20.46 -11.18
C LEU A 78 12.13 20.76 -11.89
N THR A 79 11.76 19.91 -12.83
CA THR A 79 10.50 19.98 -13.59
C THR A 79 9.77 18.65 -13.48
N VAL A 80 8.44 18.69 -13.52
CA VAL A 80 7.62 17.49 -13.53
C VAL A 80 6.73 17.47 -14.76
N GLU A 81 6.87 16.42 -15.58
CA GLU A 81 5.89 16.10 -16.61
C GLU A 81 4.75 15.30 -15.97
N ALA A 82 3.59 15.95 -15.89
CA ALA A 82 2.40 15.37 -15.29
C ALA A 82 1.71 14.36 -16.23
N PRO A 83 0.86 13.46 -15.69
CA PRO A 83 -0.01 12.62 -16.50
C PRO A 83 -0.92 13.44 -17.40
N LYS A 84 -1.41 12.85 -18.50
CA LYS A 84 -2.35 13.51 -19.42
C LYS A 84 -3.57 14.06 -18.64
N GLY A 85 -3.88 15.33 -18.88
CA GLY A 85 -5.03 16.02 -18.26
C GLY A 85 -4.76 16.58 -16.86
N TRP A 86 -3.58 16.33 -16.29
CA TRP A 86 -3.19 16.94 -15.02
C TRP A 86 -2.57 18.31 -15.23
N VAL A 87 -2.73 19.19 -14.24
CA VAL A 87 -2.08 20.50 -14.14
C VAL A 87 -1.39 20.59 -12.79
N LEU A 88 -0.08 20.81 -12.81
CA LEU A 88 0.74 20.99 -11.62
C LEU A 88 1.12 22.46 -11.44
N GLU A 89 1.19 22.91 -10.20
CA GLU A 89 1.65 24.25 -9.86
C GLU A 89 2.66 24.21 -8.69
N PRO A 90 3.85 24.84 -8.84
CA PRO A 90 4.40 25.39 -10.09
C PRO A 90 4.79 24.26 -11.08
N PRO A 91 5.01 24.54 -12.37
CA PRO A 91 5.47 23.53 -13.34
C PRO A 91 6.94 23.12 -13.14
N SER A 92 7.74 23.99 -12.55
CA SER A 92 9.16 23.78 -12.24
C SER A 92 9.58 24.55 -11.00
N GLN A 93 10.66 24.12 -10.35
CA GLN A 93 11.21 24.75 -9.14
C GLN A 93 12.74 24.76 -9.19
N PRO A 94 13.42 25.77 -8.60
CA PRO A 94 14.85 25.70 -8.34
C PRO A 94 15.21 24.47 -7.48
N LEU A 95 16.32 23.83 -7.83
CA LEU A 95 16.88 22.70 -7.11
C LEU A 95 18.33 23.00 -6.76
N GLU A 96 18.57 23.19 -5.47
CA GLU A 96 19.89 23.34 -4.87
C GLU A 96 20.06 22.24 -3.83
N LEU A 97 21.20 21.56 -3.90
CA LEU A 97 21.54 20.45 -3.02
C LEU A 97 23.02 20.52 -2.65
N GLY A 98 23.34 20.55 -1.36
CA GLY A 98 24.68 20.27 -0.86
C GLY A 98 25.09 18.80 -1.07
N PRO A 99 26.36 18.45 -0.81
CA PRO A 99 26.83 17.06 -0.87
C PRO A 99 26.03 16.15 0.07
N GLY A 100 25.52 15.02 -0.43
CA GLY A 100 24.71 14.07 0.34
C GLY A 100 23.31 14.57 0.72
N GLU A 101 22.92 15.80 0.36
CA GLU A 101 21.65 16.38 0.77
C GLU A 101 20.46 15.70 0.10
N VAL A 102 19.37 15.57 0.87
CA VAL A 102 18.07 15.12 0.39
C VAL A 102 17.04 16.22 0.63
N VAL A 103 16.34 16.64 -0.42
CA VAL A 103 15.25 17.62 -0.31
C VAL A 103 13.95 17.08 -0.88
N ARG A 104 12.84 17.60 -0.37
CA ARG A 104 11.49 17.34 -0.86
C ARG A 104 10.97 18.60 -1.53
N ARG A 105 10.46 18.48 -2.74
CA ARG A 105 9.82 19.56 -3.51
C ARG A 105 8.37 19.21 -3.76
N ARG A 106 7.50 20.16 -3.46
CA ARG A 106 6.04 19.99 -3.52
C ARG A 106 5.48 20.64 -4.77
N TYR A 107 4.72 19.87 -5.53
CA TYR A 107 3.97 20.30 -6.71
C TYR A 107 2.48 20.12 -6.40
N GLN A 108 1.70 21.20 -6.42
CA GLN A 108 0.27 21.12 -6.15
C GLN A 108 -0.46 20.63 -7.39
N VAL A 109 -1.21 19.53 -7.28
CA VAL A 109 -2.13 19.11 -8.34
C VAL A 109 -3.33 20.07 -8.32
N ARG A 110 -3.46 20.94 -9.32
CA ARG A 110 -4.59 21.88 -9.46
C ARG A 110 -5.75 21.26 -10.22
N ARG A 111 -5.42 20.40 -11.17
CA ARG A 111 -6.35 19.55 -11.91
C ARG A 111 -5.74 18.17 -11.97
N GLY A 112 -6.46 17.17 -11.51
CA GLY A 112 -6.06 15.78 -11.59
C GLY A 112 -7.20 14.94 -12.17
N VAL A 113 -6.84 13.93 -12.94
CA VAL A 113 -7.78 12.97 -13.51
C VAL A 113 -7.56 11.63 -12.81
N TYR A 114 -8.63 11.09 -12.24
CA TYR A 114 -8.65 9.75 -11.67
C TYR A 114 -8.74 8.70 -12.79
N VAL A 115 -8.09 7.56 -12.60
CA VAL A 115 -8.19 6.37 -13.44
C VAL A 115 -8.39 5.16 -12.52
N GLU A 116 -9.14 4.17 -12.97
CA GLU A 116 -9.57 3.03 -12.15
C GLU A 116 -8.39 2.20 -11.64
N GLU A 117 -7.35 2.04 -12.45
CA GLU A 117 -6.14 1.31 -12.10
C GLU A 117 -5.30 2.02 -11.03
N ASN A 118 -5.63 3.27 -10.69
CA ASN A 118 -4.91 4.11 -9.74
C ASN A 118 -3.40 4.15 -10.02
N ARG A 119 -3.04 4.32 -11.29
CA ARG A 119 -1.67 4.27 -11.76
C ARG A 119 -1.41 5.44 -12.70
N TYR A 120 -0.52 6.33 -12.30
CA TYR A 120 -0.31 7.61 -12.97
C TYR A 120 1.15 7.75 -13.42
N PRO A 121 1.45 7.71 -14.73
CA PRO A 121 2.81 7.88 -15.21
C PRO A 121 3.26 9.33 -15.02
N VAL A 122 4.39 9.53 -14.33
CA VAL A 122 4.98 10.84 -14.07
C VAL A 122 6.47 10.79 -14.38
N THR A 123 7.02 11.87 -14.92
CA THR A 123 8.46 12.03 -15.12
C THR A 123 8.96 13.22 -14.30
N ALA A 124 9.91 12.99 -13.39
CA ALA A 124 10.69 14.05 -12.75
C ALA A 124 11.97 14.29 -13.55
N ILE A 125 12.31 15.55 -13.79
CA ILE A 125 13.45 15.95 -14.61
C ILE A 125 14.26 16.98 -13.83
N ALA A 126 15.53 16.69 -13.59
CA ALA A 126 16.46 17.66 -13.03
C ALA A 126 17.46 18.07 -14.11
N SER A 127 17.56 19.36 -14.41
CA SER A 127 18.52 19.91 -15.37
C SER A 127 19.41 20.94 -14.70
N GLY A 128 20.72 20.79 -14.82
CA GLY A 128 21.70 21.65 -14.17
C GLY A 128 23.12 21.15 -14.41
N MET A 129 24.10 22.04 -14.30
CA MET A 129 25.53 21.71 -14.38
C MET A 129 25.92 20.91 -15.65
N GLY A 130 25.29 21.21 -16.79
CA GLY A 130 25.56 20.53 -18.07
C GLY A 130 24.95 19.13 -18.21
N ALA A 131 24.15 18.67 -17.24
CA ALA A 131 23.48 17.37 -17.28
C ALA A 131 21.96 17.48 -17.12
N THR A 132 21.25 16.49 -17.63
CA THR A 132 19.81 16.31 -17.43
C THR A 132 19.53 14.88 -16.99
N VAL A 133 19.01 14.72 -15.78
CA VAL A 133 18.56 13.44 -15.23
C VAL A 133 17.04 13.35 -15.39
N ARG A 134 16.56 12.22 -15.94
CA ARG A 134 15.12 11.95 -16.11
C ARG A 134 14.73 10.68 -15.36
N TRP A 135 13.75 10.79 -14.47
CA TRP A 135 13.23 9.67 -13.69
C TRP A 135 11.74 9.46 -13.99
N LYS A 136 11.40 8.29 -14.56
CA LYS A 136 10.02 7.89 -14.83
C LYS A 136 9.53 6.94 -13.75
N GLN A 137 8.35 7.22 -13.21
CA GLN A 137 7.70 6.38 -12.20
C GLN A 137 6.20 6.34 -12.44
N HIS A 138 5.55 5.26 -12.03
CA HIS A 138 4.10 5.25 -11.90
C HIS A 138 3.73 5.53 -10.45
N LEU A 139 2.96 6.59 -10.23
CA LEU A 139 2.40 6.91 -8.92
C LEU A 139 1.09 6.19 -8.69
N VAL A 140 0.79 5.99 -7.42
CA VAL A 140 -0.52 5.55 -6.95
C VAL A 140 -1.05 6.57 -5.94
N ALA A 141 -2.36 6.63 -5.76
CA ALA A 141 -2.94 7.19 -4.55
C ALA A 141 -2.97 6.10 -3.46
N ALA A 142 -2.10 6.25 -2.46
CA ALA A 142 -2.02 5.43 -1.26
C ALA A 142 -2.92 6.04 -0.18
N THR A 143 -4.22 5.78 -0.30
CA THR A 143 -5.24 6.43 0.53
C THR A 143 -6.35 5.45 0.92
N ALA A 144 -6.91 5.66 2.09
CA ALA A 144 -8.02 4.88 2.63
C ALA A 144 -9.26 5.77 2.75
N PRO A 145 -10.34 5.49 2.01
CA PRO A 145 -11.63 6.15 2.19
C PRO A 145 -12.32 5.82 3.52
N TYR A 146 -13.19 6.72 3.97
CA TYR A 146 -14.02 6.47 5.15
C TYR A 146 -15.15 5.48 4.84
N PHE A 147 -15.03 4.25 5.35
CA PHE A 147 -16.05 3.19 5.21
C PHE A 147 -15.83 2.09 6.25
N LYS A 148 -16.85 1.26 6.49
CA LYS A 148 -16.74 0.06 7.32
C LYS A 148 -17.17 -1.16 6.48
N PRO A 149 -16.22 -1.88 5.85
CA PRO A 149 -16.55 -3.13 5.20
C PRO A 149 -16.89 -4.20 6.25
N ALA A 150 -17.71 -5.17 5.86
CA ALA A 150 -17.77 -6.46 6.54
C ALA A 150 -16.44 -7.20 6.33
N ILE A 151 -16.02 -8.00 7.32
CA ILE A 151 -14.85 -8.89 7.20
C ILE A 151 -15.41 -10.31 7.19
N ASP A 152 -15.86 -10.77 6.03
CA ASP A 152 -16.64 -12.01 5.85
C ASP A 152 -16.22 -12.84 4.62
N GLY A 153 -15.15 -12.44 3.93
CA GLY A 153 -14.64 -13.10 2.73
C GLY A 153 -15.38 -12.74 1.45
N LYS A 154 -16.33 -11.79 1.47
CA LYS A 154 -17.01 -11.26 0.29
C LYS A 154 -16.38 -9.95 -0.15
N LEU A 155 -16.20 -9.79 -1.46
CA LEU A 155 -15.42 -8.69 -2.01
C LEU A 155 -16.27 -7.46 -2.38
N ASP A 156 -17.60 -7.54 -2.31
CA ASP A 156 -18.52 -6.51 -2.81
C ASP A 156 -18.33 -5.16 -2.12
N ASP A 157 -18.03 -5.17 -0.82
CA ASP A 157 -17.81 -3.97 -0.01
C ASP A 157 -16.56 -3.18 -0.46
N TRP A 158 -15.66 -3.80 -1.22
CA TRP A 158 -14.36 -3.25 -1.62
C TRP A 158 -14.34 -2.58 -2.99
N LYS A 159 -15.43 -2.66 -3.75
CA LYS A 159 -15.48 -2.16 -5.14
C LYS A 159 -15.17 -0.67 -5.27
N ASP A 160 -15.56 0.13 -4.28
CA ASP A 160 -15.34 1.59 -4.26
C ASP A 160 -14.01 1.99 -3.61
N SER A 161 -13.15 1.03 -3.26
CA SER A 161 -11.86 1.34 -2.64
C SER A 161 -10.85 1.75 -3.70
N VAL A 162 -9.83 2.48 -3.29
CA VAL A 162 -8.73 2.87 -4.19
C VAL A 162 -7.70 1.73 -4.24
N PRO A 163 -7.49 1.05 -5.39
CA PRO A 163 -6.57 -0.07 -5.48
C PRO A 163 -5.11 0.40 -5.56
N VAL A 164 -4.21 -0.21 -4.79
CA VAL A 164 -2.76 -0.06 -4.98
C VAL A 164 -2.22 -1.37 -5.52
N SER A 165 -1.90 -1.40 -6.81
CA SER A 165 -1.44 -2.62 -7.50
C SER A 165 0.06 -2.60 -7.75
N PHE A 166 0.72 -3.75 -7.59
CA PHE A 166 2.12 -3.93 -7.96
C PHE A 166 2.39 -5.35 -8.45
N LEU A 167 3.50 -5.50 -9.19
CA LEU A 167 3.95 -6.76 -9.76
C LEU A 167 5.29 -7.15 -9.14
N CYS A 168 5.44 -8.42 -8.80
CA CYS A 168 6.71 -9.01 -8.41
C CYS A 168 6.85 -10.35 -9.11
N ARG A 169 7.95 -10.55 -9.85
CA ARG A 169 8.26 -11.81 -10.56
C ARG A 169 7.08 -12.36 -11.38
N GLY A 170 6.38 -11.46 -12.09
CA GLY A 170 5.26 -11.80 -12.95
C GLY A 170 3.91 -12.01 -12.25
N LYS A 171 3.85 -11.96 -10.91
CA LYS A 171 2.60 -12.09 -10.15
C LYS A 171 2.13 -10.76 -9.60
N ARG A 172 0.81 -10.55 -9.63
CA ARG A 172 0.17 -9.33 -9.15
C ARG A 172 -0.24 -9.40 -7.69
N SER A 173 -0.11 -8.26 -7.03
CA SER A 173 -0.70 -8.01 -5.72
C SER A 173 -1.47 -6.70 -5.73
N VAL A 174 -2.59 -6.64 -5.00
CA VAL A 174 -3.44 -5.45 -4.89
C VAL A 174 -3.79 -5.19 -3.44
N ILE A 175 -3.49 -4.00 -2.94
CA ILE A 175 -3.87 -3.53 -1.61
C ILE A 175 -5.06 -2.58 -1.75
N ARG A 176 -6.11 -2.81 -0.99
CA ARG A 176 -7.28 -1.95 -0.88
C ARG A 176 -7.50 -1.63 0.59
N THR A 177 -7.83 -0.39 0.90
CA THR A 177 -7.94 0.06 2.29
C THR A 177 -9.17 0.90 2.52
N TYR A 178 -9.76 0.77 3.71
CA TYR A 178 -10.76 1.67 4.26
C TYR A 178 -10.41 2.02 5.69
N TRP A 179 -11.03 3.06 6.22
CA TRP A 179 -10.97 3.35 7.64
C TRP A 179 -12.30 3.86 8.17
N ASN A 180 -12.45 3.76 9.48
CA ASN A 180 -13.43 4.51 10.24
C ASN A 180 -12.83 4.87 11.61
N ARG A 181 -13.59 5.54 12.47
CA ARG A 181 -13.10 5.96 13.79
C ARG A 181 -12.66 4.82 14.71
N ARG A 182 -13.07 3.58 14.43
CA ARG A 182 -12.76 2.39 15.25
C ARG A 182 -11.69 1.51 14.62
N TYR A 183 -11.69 1.34 13.30
CA TYR A 183 -10.85 0.36 12.61
C TYR A 183 -10.19 0.92 11.35
N PHE A 184 -9.00 0.42 11.07
CA PHE A 184 -8.36 0.44 9.76
C PHE A 184 -8.59 -0.93 9.10
N ALA A 185 -9.26 -0.97 7.95
CA ALA A 185 -9.57 -2.19 7.23
C ALA A 185 -8.72 -2.30 5.97
N MET A 186 -8.27 -3.51 5.65
CA MET A 186 -7.45 -3.79 4.48
C MET A 186 -7.89 -5.07 3.78
N LEU A 187 -7.92 -5.06 2.47
CA LEU A 187 -8.02 -6.24 1.61
C LEU A 187 -6.74 -6.34 0.79
N VAL A 188 -6.03 -7.44 0.92
CA VAL A 188 -4.85 -7.75 0.10
C VAL A 188 -5.18 -8.94 -0.80
N ALA A 189 -5.23 -8.69 -2.10
CA ALA A 189 -5.35 -9.73 -3.12
C ALA A 189 -3.95 -10.13 -3.60
N VAL A 190 -3.63 -11.43 -3.55
CA VAL A 190 -2.33 -12.00 -3.89
C VAL A 190 -2.54 -13.05 -4.98
N GLU A 191 -2.05 -12.78 -6.18
CA GLU A 191 -1.99 -13.79 -7.24
C GLU A 191 -0.83 -14.75 -6.95
N GLU A 192 -1.11 -16.03 -6.83
CA GLU A 192 -0.14 -17.07 -6.45
C GLU A 192 -0.65 -18.45 -6.92
N GLU A 193 0.22 -19.46 -7.00
CA GLU A 193 -0.16 -20.77 -7.54
C GLU A 193 -0.99 -21.60 -6.55
N ARG A 194 -0.62 -21.58 -5.28
CA ARG A 194 -1.35 -22.24 -4.19
C ARG A 194 -1.27 -21.41 -2.91
N LEU A 195 -2.11 -21.78 -1.95
CA LEU A 195 -2.10 -21.24 -0.60
C LEU A 195 -1.64 -22.34 0.37
N ILE A 196 -0.53 -22.09 1.05
CA ILE A 196 0.08 -22.88 2.12
C ILE A 196 -0.29 -22.21 3.44
N GLY A 197 -1.21 -22.83 4.19
CA GLY A 197 -1.55 -22.39 5.53
C GLY A 197 -0.47 -22.75 6.57
N ARG A 198 -0.46 -22.00 7.67
CA ARG A 198 0.30 -22.31 8.88
C ARG A 198 -0.21 -23.63 9.47
N ASP A 199 0.74 -24.46 9.87
CA ASP A 199 0.50 -25.69 10.63
C ASP A 199 1.08 -25.51 12.05
N PRO A 200 0.23 -25.41 13.10
CA PRO A 200 0.68 -25.26 14.48
C PRO A 200 1.59 -26.40 14.97
N ASP A 201 1.42 -27.61 14.45
CA ASP A 201 2.21 -28.79 14.81
C ASP A 201 3.57 -28.83 14.09
N ARG A 202 3.72 -28.03 13.02
CA ARG A 202 4.98 -27.84 12.29
C ARG A 202 5.36 -26.35 12.26
N PRO A 203 5.70 -25.75 13.42
CA PRO A 203 5.88 -24.30 13.55
C PRO A 203 7.00 -23.71 12.68
N GLN A 204 7.95 -24.51 12.21
CA GLN A 204 9.04 -24.07 11.32
C GLN A 204 8.75 -24.27 9.82
N GLN A 205 7.63 -24.90 9.48
CA GLN A 205 7.19 -25.04 8.10
C GLN A 205 6.96 -23.64 7.51
N ALA A 206 7.43 -23.43 6.28
CA ALA A 206 7.14 -22.19 5.58
C ALA A 206 5.68 -22.16 5.12
N PHE A 207 5.04 -21.01 5.26
CA PHE A 207 3.64 -20.80 4.89
C PHE A 207 3.42 -19.37 4.36
N ASP A 208 2.32 -19.18 3.64
CA ASP A 208 1.93 -17.90 3.08
C ASP A 208 1.38 -16.97 4.16
N ALA A 209 1.72 -15.69 4.08
CA ALA A 209 1.19 -14.70 4.99
C ALA A 209 1.31 -13.29 4.44
N ILE A 210 0.55 -12.36 5.01
CA ILE A 210 0.84 -10.94 4.87
C ILE A 210 1.35 -10.39 6.20
N GLN A 211 2.42 -9.61 6.15
CA GLN A 211 3.02 -8.93 7.29
C GLN A 211 2.86 -7.43 7.08
N VAL A 212 2.26 -6.77 8.07
CA VAL A 212 1.75 -5.40 7.94
C VAL A 212 2.35 -4.55 9.04
N ALA A 213 2.90 -3.41 8.66
CA ALA A 213 3.43 -2.43 9.59
C ALA A 213 2.64 -1.11 9.49
N ILE A 214 2.20 -0.62 10.66
CA ILE A 214 1.48 0.65 10.81
C ILE A 214 2.27 1.54 11.78
N ALA A 215 2.61 2.75 11.38
CA ALA A 215 3.34 3.69 12.23
C ALA A 215 2.83 5.13 12.09
N PRO A 216 3.05 6.01 13.08
CA PRO A 216 2.85 7.44 12.92
C PRO A 216 3.68 8.02 11.77
N ARG A 217 3.21 9.10 11.14
CA ARG A 217 3.87 9.72 9.96
C ARG A 217 5.35 10.08 10.16
N GLY A 218 5.71 10.50 11.37
CA GLY A 218 7.08 10.90 11.73
C GLY A 218 7.92 9.77 12.34
N ALA A 219 7.42 8.53 12.37
CA ALA A 219 8.17 7.42 12.92
C ALA A 219 9.39 7.09 12.05
N ALA A 220 10.51 6.80 12.70
CA ALA A 220 11.73 6.34 12.06
C ALA A 220 12.08 4.94 12.57
N THR A 221 12.74 4.14 11.73
CA THR A 221 13.35 2.89 12.19
C THR A 221 14.72 3.20 12.77
N GLY A 222 14.95 2.75 14.01
CA GLY A 222 16.24 2.90 14.70
C GLY A 222 17.38 2.21 13.94
N ARG A 223 18.60 2.63 14.25
CA ARG A 223 19.84 2.16 13.61
C ARG A 223 20.57 1.11 14.44
N SER A 224 20.26 0.97 15.72
CA SER A 224 20.80 -0.08 16.59
C SER A 224 19.72 -1.03 17.14
N PRO A 225 20.07 -2.26 17.53
CA PRO A 225 19.13 -3.21 18.13
C PRO A 225 18.50 -2.74 19.45
N ASP A 226 19.18 -1.87 20.21
CA ASP A 226 18.70 -1.42 21.53
C ASP A 226 17.67 -0.28 21.43
N GLU A 227 17.56 0.36 20.27
CA GLU A 227 16.55 1.39 20.03
C GLU A 227 15.13 0.81 20.03
N GLN A 228 14.16 1.66 20.35
CA GLN A 228 12.76 1.26 20.45
C GLN A 228 12.05 1.23 19.10
N VAL A 229 11.17 0.24 18.96
CA VAL A 229 10.19 0.14 17.89
C VAL A 229 9.23 1.33 17.96
N GLN A 230 8.90 1.90 16.79
CA GLN A 230 7.91 2.98 16.66
C GLN A 230 6.70 2.59 15.79
N ARG A 231 6.59 1.30 15.42
CA ARG A 231 5.51 0.73 14.60
C ARG A 231 4.72 -0.30 15.40
N TYR A 232 3.48 -0.49 14.99
CA TYR A 232 2.71 -1.70 15.26
C TYR A 232 2.92 -2.64 14.09
N GLU A 233 3.19 -3.91 14.35
CA GLU A 233 3.42 -4.90 13.32
C GLU A 233 2.57 -6.13 13.56
N LEU A 234 1.86 -6.55 12.51
CA LEU A 234 0.91 -7.64 12.54
C LEU A 234 1.26 -8.66 11.44
N LEU A 235 1.09 -9.94 11.74
CA LEU A 235 1.13 -11.04 10.78
C LEU A 235 -0.28 -11.60 10.65
N PHE A 236 -0.76 -11.73 9.41
CA PHE A 236 -2.01 -12.42 9.12
C PHE A 236 -1.69 -13.70 8.36
N ALA A 237 -2.01 -14.84 8.97
CA ALA A 237 -1.70 -16.17 8.44
C ALA A 237 -2.99 -16.97 8.22
N PRO A 238 -3.10 -17.72 7.12
CA PRO A 238 -4.11 -18.75 6.96
C PRO A 238 -3.75 -19.97 7.82
N GLU A 239 -4.76 -20.68 8.29
CA GLU A 239 -4.69 -22.00 8.92
C GLU A 239 -5.69 -22.92 8.21
N ALA A 240 -5.70 -24.23 8.52
CA ALA A 240 -6.55 -25.20 7.83
C ALA A 240 -8.03 -24.78 7.76
N ASP A 241 -8.59 -24.32 8.89
CA ASP A 241 -10.01 -23.99 9.02
C ASP A 241 -10.28 -22.52 9.39
N ALA A 242 -9.23 -21.70 9.49
CA ALA A 242 -9.34 -20.33 10.00
C ALA A 242 -8.24 -19.43 9.43
N ALA A 243 -8.28 -18.16 9.82
CA ALA A 243 -7.15 -17.27 9.70
C ALA A 243 -6.86 -16.64 11.06
N ARG A 244 -5.59 -16.34 11.32
CA ARG A 244 -5.13 -15.77 12.59
C ARG A 244 -4.35 -14.49 12.37
N ALA A 245 -4.46 -13.60 13.34
CA ALA A 245 -3.65 -12.40 13.45
C ALA A 245 -2.68 -12.56 14.62
N PHE A 246 -1.42 -12.15 14.43
CA PHE A 246 -0.39 -12.14 15.46
C PHE A 246 0.25 -10.76 15.54
N ARG A 247 0.51 -10.26 16.75
CA ARG A 247 1.20 -8.99 16.98
C ARG A 247 2.70 -9.25 17.15
N LEU A 248 3.46 -8.95 16.10
CA LEU A 248 4.91 -9.17 16.06
C LEU A 248 5.73 -8.04 16.67
N ALA A 249 5.18 -6.83 16.71
CA ALA A 249 5.83 -5.69 17.33
C ALA A 249 4.82 -4.63 17.77
N GLU A 250 5.17 -3.90 18.83
CA GLU A 250 4.47 -2.68 19.22
C GLU A 250 5.44 -1.64 19.79
N PRO A 251 5.05 -0.35 19.83
CA PRO A 251 5.91 0.68 20.36
C PRO A 251 6.31 0.43 21.82
N GLY A 252 7.61 0.51 22.10
CA GLY A 252 8.19 0.24 23.41
C GLY A 252 9.04 -1.03 23.46
N MET A 253 8.80 -1.99 22.56
CA MET A 253 9.73 -3.11 22.33
C MET A 253 11.06 -2.59 21.76
N THR A 254 12.16 -3.29 22.00
CA THR A 254 13.44 -3.00 21.33
C THR A 254 13.47 -3.64 19.94
N LEU A 255 14.29 -3.09 19.05
CA LEU A 255 14.50 -3.68 17.73
C LEU A 255 15.13 -5.09 17.85
N ALA A 256 16.00 -5.33 18.83
CA ALA A 256 16.58 -6.64 19.12
C ALA A 256 15.50 -7.71 19.36
N GLN A 257 14.48 -7.39 20.16
CA GLN A 257 13.35 -8.30 20.42
C GLN A 257 12.63 -8.68 19.12
N THR A 258 12.41 -7.72 18.22
CA THR A 258 11.76 -8.00 16.92
C THR A 258 12.60 -8.90 16.00
N ARG A 259 13.91 -9.01 16.22
CA ARG A 259 14.79 -9.86 15.41
C ARG A 259 14.89 -11.28 15.92
N GLN A 260 14.43 -11.56 17.13
CA GLN A 260 14.35 -12.90 17.67
C GLN A 260 13.18 -13.65 17.05
N ILE A 261 13.42 -14.87 16.58
CA ILE A 261 12.35 -15.75 16.09
C ILE A 261 11.66 -16.34 17.32
N GLN A 262 10.49 -15.78 17.65
CA GLN A 262 9.66 -16.22 18.77
C GLN A 262 8.49 -17.09 18.29
N SER A 263 7.97 -17.96 19.15
CA SER A 263 6.78 -18.75 18.84
C SER A 263 5.57 -17.84 18.59
N LEU A 264 4.80 -18.12 17.54
CA LEU A 264 3.59 -17.36 17.23
C LEU A 264 2.45 -17.58 18.24
N ALA A 265 2.42 -18.72 18.94
CA ALA A 265 1.34 -19.05 19.88
C ALA A 265 1.16 -18.00 21.00
N GLY A 266 2.26 -17.39 21.47
CA GLY A 266 2.21 -16.33 22.48
C GLY A 266 1.94 -14.93 21.92
N LEU A 267 1.79 -14.79 20.59
CA LEU A 267 1.65 -13.51 19.90
C LEU A 267 0.27 -13.34 19.27
N GLU A 268 -0.66 -14.27 19.48
CA GLU A 268 -2.03 -14.17 18.97
C GLU A 268 -2.69 -12.85 19.36
N TYR A 269 -3.39 -12.25 18.41
CA TYR A 269 -3.98 -10.93 18.56
C TYR A 269 -5.45 -10.95 18.14
N ASP A 270 -6.31 -11.23 19.11
CA ASP A 270 -7.76 -11.40 18.96
C ASP A 270 -8.55 -10.12 18.66
N GLN A 271 -7.96 -8.94 18.90
CA GLN A 271 -8.62 -7.67 18.62
C GLN A 271 -8.64 -7.31 17.14
N ALA A 272 -7.79 -7.95 16.32
CA ALA A 272 -7.84 -7.83 14.87
C ALA A 272 -8.66 -8.99 14.27
N ALA A 273 -9.52 -8.68 13.30
CA ALA A 273 -10.24 -9.69 12.55
C ALA A 273 -9.51 -10.00 11.25
N VAL A 274 -9.52 -11.27 10.83
CA VAL A 274 -9.03 -11.67 9.51
C VAL A 274 -9.88 -12.81 8.95
N VAL A 275 -10.18 -12.72 7.66
CA VAL A 275 -10.71 -13.82 6.84
C VAL A 275 -9.76 -13.99 5.65
N VAL A 276 -9.39 -15.24 5.37
CA VAL A 276 -8.62 -15.60 4.17
C VAL A 276 -9.50 -16.44 3.27
N SER A 277 -9.57 -16.09 1.99
CA SER A 277 -10.29 -16.87 0.99
C SER A 277 -9.52 -16.94 -0.31
N ARG A 278 -9.69 -18.03 -1.08
CA ARG A 278 -9.01 -18.21 -2.36
C ARG A 278 -10.01 -18.43 -3.48
N ARG A 279 -9.85 -17.70 -4.59
CA ARG A 279 -10.72 -17.81 -5.77
C ARG A 279 -9.89 -17.57 -7.03
N LYS A 280 -9.97 -18.50 -8.00
CA LYS A 280 -9.36 -18.35 -9.33
C LYS A 280 -7.88 -17.94 -9.32
N GLY A 281 -7.06 -18.61 -8.49
CA GLY A 281 -5.62 -18.34 -8.41
C GLY A 281 -5.24 -17.08 -7.61
N VAL A 282 -6.20 -16.44 -6.94
CA VAL A 282 -5.95 -15.28 -6.08
C VAL A 282 -6.37 -15.60 -4.65
N THR A 283 -5.47 -15.37 -3.70
CA THR A 283 -5.78 -15.38 -2.27
C THR A 283 -6.10 -13.97 -1.80
N TYR A 284 -7.16 -13.83 -1.02
CA TYR A 284 -7.65 -12.59 -0.47
C TYR A 284 -7.52 -12.63 1.05
N TYR A 285 -6.74 -11.71 1.60
CA TYR A 285 -6.64 -11.46 3.02
C TYR A 285 -7.50 -10.24 3.33
N GLU A 286 -8.60 -10.45 4.05
CA GLU A 286 -9.51 -9.39 4.47
C GLU A 286 -9.31 -9.16 5.97
N CYS A 287 -8.86 -7.96 6.36
CA CYS A 287 -8.38 -7.67 7.69
C CYS A 287 -9.04 -6.41 8.27
N SER A 288 -9.28 -6.39 9.57
CA SER A 288 -9.68 -5.19 10.32
C SER A 288 -8.84 -5.03 11.58
N ILE A 289 -8.15 -3.90 11.69
CA ILE A 289 -7.21 -3.58 12.76
C ILE A 289 -7.79 -2.44 13.60
N PRO A 290 -7.95 -2.61 14.93
CA PRO A 290 -8.53 -1.58 15.77
C PRO A 290 -7.57 -0.41 15.97
N PHE A 291 -8.08 0.82 15.84
CA PHE A 291 -7.31 2.01 16.19
C PHE A 291 -7.11 2.17 17.70
N GLY A 292 -7.88 1.48 18.55
CA GLY A 292 -7.85 1.65 20.01
C GLY A 292 -6.42 1.70 20.60
N PRO A 293 -5.60 0.64 20.41
CA PRO A 293 -4.22 0.62 20.87
C PRO A 293 -3.32 1.69 20.22
N MET A 294 -3.60 2.04 18.96
CA MET A 294 -2.80 2.99 18.19
C MET A 294 -3.18 4.47 18.42
N ARG A 295 -4.37 4.73 18.99
CA ARG A 295 -5.08 6.02 18.91
C ARG A 295 -4.30 7.20 19.47
N ARG A 296 -3.47 6.96 20.49
CA ARG A 296 -2.60 7.99 21.10
C ARG A 296 -1.51 8.49 20.15
N ARG A 297 -1.08 7.65 19.21
CA ARG A 297 -0.01 7.95 18.25
C ARG A 297 -0.53 8.20 16.83
N ILE A 298 -1.65 7.55 16.47
CA ILE A 298 -2.31 7.65 15.17
C ILE A 298 -3.79 7.93 15.42
N ARG A 299 -4.18 9.20 15.30
CA ARG A 299 -5.57 9.61 15.48
C ARG A 299 -6.37 9.30 14.20
N PRO A 300 -7.46 8.51 14.25
CA PRO A 300 -8.28 8.23 13.07
C PRO A 300 -9.20 9.42 12.78
N THR A 301 -8.71 10.34 11.96
CA THR A 301 -9.42 11.54 11.50
C THR A 301 -9.12 11.79 10.04
N GLU A 302 -10.05 12.45 9.37
CA GLU A 302 -10.00 12.84 7.97
C GLU A 302 -8.73 13.68 7.69
N GLY A 303 -8.10 13.44 6.54
CA GLY A 303 -6.87 14.12 6.13
C GLY A 303 -5.61 13.70 6.89
N ARG A 304 -5.71 12.77 7.86
CA ARG A 304 -4.54 12.35 8.62
C ARG A 304 -3.66 11.43 7.79
N GLU A 305 -2.36 11.68 7.86
CA GLU A 305 -1.34 10.81 7.28
C GLU A 305 -0.71 9.93 8.36
N PHE A 306 -0.34 8.72 7.95
CA PHE A 306 0.42 7.76 8.74
C PHE A 306 1.32 6.95 7.80
N CYS A 307 1.98 5.92 8.30
CA CYS A 307 2.76 5.00 7.50
C CYS A 307 2.10 3.63 7.46
N LEU A 308 1.97 3.05 6.27
CA LEU A 308 1.54 1.68 6.02
C LEU A 308 2.52 1.00 5.09
N SER A 309 3.01 -0.17 5.49
CA SER A 309 3.80 -1.04 4.63
C SER A 309 3.29 -2.47 4.72
N VAL A 310 3.40 -3.21 3.62
CA VAL A 310 2.95 -4.60 3.52
C VAL A 310 4.06 -5.43 2.86
N LEU A 311 4.39 -6.55 3.49
CA LEU A 311 5.14 -7.64 2.89
C LEU A 311 4.19 -8.81 2.63
N ILE A 312 4.34 -9.44 1.48
CA ILE A 312 3.66 -10.69 1.13
C ILE A 312 4.70 -11.78 1.13
N HIS A 313 4.47 -12.81 1.93
CA HIS A 313 5.28 -14.01 1.99
C HIS A 313 4.60 -15.10 1.17
N ASP A 314 5.29 -15.54 0.12
CA ASP A 314 4.88 -16.57 -0.85
C ASP A 314 6.07 -17.50 -1.07
N PRO A 315 6.42 -18.35 -0.08
CA PRO A 315 7.74 -18.98 0.02
C PRO A 315 8.03 -20.01 -1.08
N ASP A 316 7.02 -20.51 -1.77
CA ASP A 316 7.15 -21.49 -2.85
C ASP A 316 6.80 -20.95 -4.24
N GLY A 317 6.28 -19.73 -4.33
CA GLY A 317 6.14 -18.98 -5.56
C GLY A 317 7.18 -17.87 -5.66
N THR A 318 6.75 -16.63 -5.44
CA THR A 318 7.56 -15.44 -5.70
C THR A 318 8.58 -15.10 -4.61
N GLY A 319 8.54 -15.77 -3.46
CA GLY A 319 9.30 -15.40 -2.26
C GLY A 319 8.65 -14.21 -1.55
N LEU A 320 9.45 -13.17 -1.26
CA LEU A 320 8.97 -11.96 -0.60
C LEU A 320 8.58 -10.89 -1.63
N ARG A 321 7.36 -10.37 -1.56
CA ARG A 321 6.94 -9.16 -2.30
C ARG A 321 6.85 -7.99 -1.34
N ASP A 322 7.47 -6.87 -1.71
CA ASP A 322 7.64 -5.72 -0.82
C ASP A 322 6.98 -4.47 -1.41
N TRP A 323 5.98 -3.92 -0.69
CA TRP A 323 5.34 -2.66 -1.09
C TRP A 323 6.34 -1.50 -1.14
N GLY A 324 7.36 -1.48 -0.29
CA GLY A 324 8.39 -0.44 -0.31
C GLY A 324 9.16 -0.38 -1.63
N GLU A 325 9.41 -1.54 -2.24
CA GLU A 325 10.02 -1.63 -3.59
C GLU A 325 9.10 -1.04 -4.64
N ALA A 326 7.83 -1.44 -4.64
CA ALA A 326 6.82 -0.95 -5.58
C ALA A 326 6.50 0.54 -5.40
N ALA A 327 6.60 1.06 -4.18
CA ALA A 327 6.52 2.48 -3.86
C ALA A 327 7.76 3.28 -4.30
N GLY A 328 8.78 2.59 -4.84
CA GLY A 328 9.97 3.18 -5.44
C GLY A 328 11.01 3.64 -4.43
N LEU A 329 11.03 3.11 -3.21
CA LEU A 329 12.06 3.44 -2.22
C LEU A 329 13.47 3.13 -2.78
N TRP A 330 14.45 3.96 -2.43
CA TRP A 330 15.82 3.78 -2.92
C TRP A 330 16.49 2.57 -2.29
N PRO A 331 17.42 1.88 -3.00
CA PRO A 331 18.06 0.67 -2.49
C PRO A 331 18.69 0.79 -1.10
N ASP A 332 19.22 1.96 -0.73
CA ASP A 332 19.83 2.24 0.57
C ASP A 332 18.80 2.49 1.70
N GLN A 333 17.50 2.53 1.36
CA GLN A 333 16.39 2.54 2.32
C GLN A 333 15.95 1.12 2.72
N ARG A 334 16.67 0.09 2.29
CA ARG A 334 16.56 -1.25 2.87
C ARG A 334 17.04 -1.23 4.31
N GLN A 335 16.24 -1.80 5.21
CA GLN A 335 16.47 -1.66 6.64
C GLN A 335 16.26 -3.01 7.33
N PRO A 336 17.33 -3.75 7.69
CA PRO A 336 17.21 -5.06 8.32
C PRO A 336 16.44 -5.04 9.64
N LEU A 337 16.31 -3.90 10.32
CA LEU A 337 15.56 -3.76 11.58
C LEU A 337 14.09 -3.32 11.38
N ALA A 338 13.65 -3.09 10.15
CA ALA A 338 12.32 -2.52 9.88
C ALA A 338 11.15 -3.50 10.03
N TRP A 339 11.44 -4.80 10.16
CA TRP A 339 10.46 -5.89 10.20
C TRP A 339 10.83 -6.93 11.25
N SER A 340 9.84 -7.50 11.93
CA SER A 340 10.08 -8.62 12.85
C SER A 340 10.36 -9.91 12.09
N ARG A 341 11.17 -10.79 12.68
CA ARG A 341 11.33 -12.18 12.23
C ARG A 341 10.31 -13.06 12.94
N TRP A 342 9.87 -14.11 12.26
CA TRP A 342 8.88 -15.05 12.78
C TRP A 342 9.12 -16.44 12.15
N PRO A 343 8.67 -17.54 12.80
CA PRO A 343 8.97 -18.91 12.38
C PRO A 343 8.15 -19.31 11.15
N GLY A 344 8.82 -19.85 10.13
CA GLY A 344 8.22 -20.14 8.81
C GLY A 344 8.52 -19.09 7.74
N ALA A 345 8.92 -17.87 8.11
CA ALA A 345 9.29 -16.83 7.15
C ALA A 345 10.51 -17.24 6.31
N ARG A 346 10.43 -17.07 4.97
CA ARG A 346 11.56 -17.24 4.05
C ARG A 346 12.08 -15.90 3.57
N TRP A 347 13.09 -15.38 4.28
CA TRP A 347 13.73 -14.12 3.94
C TRP A 347 14.70 -14.28 2.76
N GLY A 348 14.64 -13.34 1.82
CA GLY A 348 15.62 -13.25 0.74
C GLY A 348 17.01 -12.76 1.22
N PRO A 349 18.00 -12.74 0.32
CA PRO A 349 19.37 -12.31 0.64
C PRO A 349 19.46 -10.81 0.95
N GLN A 350 18.57 -10.00 0.37
CA GLN A 350 18.47 -8.58 0.67
C GLN A 350 17.41 -8.32 1.74
N PRO A 351 17.67 -7.45 2.73
CA PRO A 351 16.65 -7.05 3.67
C PRO A 351 15.50 -6.32 2.94
N PRO A 352 14.26 -6.42 3.45
CA PRO A 352 13.16 -5.62 2.92
C PRO A 352 13.43 -4.11 3.08
N PHE A 353 12.68 -3.31 2.35
CA PHE A 353 12.64 -1.87 2.52
C PHE A 353 12.06 -1.46 3.88
N ASP A 354 12.38 -0.24 4.31
CA ASP A 354 11.82 0.30 5.56
C ASP A 354 10.28 0.31 5.54
N SER A 355 9.69 0.09 6.71
CA SER A 355 8.26 -0.07 6.95
C SER A 355 7.55 1.27 7.19
N LYS A 356 8.01 2.35 6.55
CA LYS A 356 7.53 3.74 6.75
C LYS A 356 6.99 4.36 5.46
N THR A 357 6.30 3.57 4.64
CA THR A 357 5.70 4.08 3.40
C THR A 357 4.47 4.95 3.73
N PRO A 358 4.35 6.18 3.21
CA PRO A 358 3.25 7.09 3.56
C PRO A 358 1.88 6.58 3.09
N TRP A 359 0.83 6.81 3.90
CA TRP A 359 -0.57 6.49 3.59
C TRP A 359 -1.53 7.54 4.17
N GLY A 360 -2.60 7.85 3.43
CA GLY A 360 -3.59 8.87 3.83
C GLY A 360 -4.92 8.29 4.30
N LEU A 361 -5.57 8.95 5.26
CA LEU A 361 -6.97 8.73 5.63
C LEU A 361 -7.82 9.83 4.98
N CYS A 362 -8.70 9.49 4.03
CA CYS A 362 -9.56 10.46 3.35
C CYS A 362 -11.03 10.36 3.79
N SER A 363 -11.75 11.48 3.68
CA SER A 363 -13.13 11.64 4.14
C SER A 363 -14.18 11.06 3.19
N SER A 364 -13.89 10.99 1.89
CA SER A 364 -14.84 10.57 0.86
C SER A 364 -14.45 9.21 0.25
N LYS A 365 -15.46 8.52 -0.29
CA LYS A 365 -15.28 7.40 -1.23
C LYS A 365 -14.80 7.86 -2.62
N TYR A 366 -14.82 9.16 -2.92
CA TYR A 366 -14.59 9.70 -4.27
C TYR A 366 -13.97 11.08 -4.25
#